data_AF-A0A1Q3FGN7-F1
#
_entry.id   AF-A0A1Q3FGN7-F1
#
_cell.length_a   1.000
_cell.length_b   1.000
_cell.length_c   1.000
_cell.angle_alpha   90.00
_cell.angle_beta   90.00
_cell.angle_gamma   90.00
#
_symmetry.space_group_name_H-M   'P 1'
#
loop_
_entity.id
_entity.type
_entity.pdbx_description
1 polymer ?
#
loop_
_entity_poly.entity_id
_entity_poly.type
_entity_poly.pdbx_seq_one_letter_code
_entity_poly.pdbx_strand_id
1 'polypeptide(L)'
;LKMSIARKLDVVIFGATGFTGKYTILEGVKILAGLRWGVAGRSRPKLEATLAEIGQKVGHDLSQTPIVLADLGNERSLVQMASECRIVVNCCGPYRLYGEPVLKACLEAGTHHVDVSGEPQFLEGMQLKYHEQAKEKGVYLISACGFDSIPADMGTVFLEQQFGEGVVNSVESYIASKVTGKRELGGIHYGTWASAVHAVANMREVGQIRRELFRTKMPEVEPKLKERRALHKSSGGKWSLPFMGADRSCVLRTQRFFYETEGKRPLQMRAYISFSGLIEVFAISFIGAIFWLLVKTTTGQNLLLNHPRLFSLGLVSHEGPSDEAAQNTHFAMHFEGRGWEEKLASPDEKYPYPPNKVIRTKVTGTNPGYGATCVALLLSARTILQEADKMPGSGGFLTPGAAFAKTNLIPELCKNGFTFEVVSKAKL
;
A
#
# COMPACT_ATOMS: atom_id res chain seq x y z
N LEU A 1 6.72 19.05 -30.31
CA LEU A 1 6.76 17.61 -30.68
C LEU A 1 7.72 16.89 -29.73
N LYS A 2 7.23 16.22 -28.68
CA LYS A 2 8.08 15.33 -27.87
C LYS A 2 8.36 14.09 -28.73
N MET A 3 9.59 13.91 -29.21
CA MET A 3 9.99 12.64 -29.81
C MET A 3 9.73 11.55 -28.76
N SER A 4 8.81 10.61 -29.04
CA SER A 4 8.62 9.46 -28.18
C SER A 4 9.87 8.60 -28.30
N ILE A 5 10.73 8.61 -27.28
CA ILE A 5 11.77 7.60 -27.14
C ILE A 5 11.03 6.26 -27.12
N ALA A 6 11.27 5.41 -28.12
CA ALA A 6 10.66 4.10 -28.19
C ALA A 6 11.17 3.26 -27.00
N ARG A 7 10.33 3.09 -25.98
CA ARG A 7 10.64 2.31 -24.78
C ARG A 7 10.63 0.83 -25.13
N LYS A 8 11.64 0.09 -24.68
CA LYS A 8 11.83 -1.32 -25.04
C LYS A 8 10.92 -2.26 -24.24
N LEU A 9 10.55 -1.83 -23.04
CA LEU A 9 9.77 -2.58 -22.06
C LEU A 9 8.54 -1.77 -21.64
N ASP A 10 7.45 -2.46 -21.35
CA ASP A 10 6.33 -1.90 -20.64
C ASP A 10 6.67 -1.78 -19.16
N VAL A 11 7.16 -2.86 -18.53
CA VAL A 11 7.36 -2.95 -17.08
C VAL A 11 8.78 -3.41 -16.74
N VAL A 12 9.41 -2.80 -15.74
CA VAL A 12 10.64 -3.32 -15.12
C VAL A 12 10.41 -3.53 -13.62
N ILE A 13 10.69 -4.74 -13.13
CA ILE A 13 10.66 -5.07 -11.70
C ILE A 13 12.06 -4.81 -11.12
N PHE A 14 12.21 -3.73 -10.37
CA PHE A 14 13.48 -3.35 -9.71
C PHE A 14 13.54 -3.88 -8.28
N GLY A 15 14.73 -4.34 -7.86
CA GLY A 15 14.87 -5.08 -6.59
C GLY A 15 14.48 -6.56 -6.72
N ALA A 16 14.53 -7.08 -7.95
CA ALA A 16 14.06 -8.40 -8.36
C ALA A 16 14.63 -9.58 -7.54
N THR A 17 15.85 -9.46 -7.02
CA THR A 17 16.49 -10.55 -6.25
C THR A 17 16.09 -10.56 -4.76
N GLY A 18 15.39 -9.52 -4.28
CA GLY A 18 14.92 -9.43 -2.91
C GLY A 18 13.64 -10.24 -2.68
N PHE A 19 13.25 -10.43 -1.41
CA PHE A 19 12.10 -11.28 -1.06
C PHE A 19 10.80 -10.85 -1.76
N THR A 20 10.41 -9.58 -1.63
CA THR A 20 9.25 -9.01 -2.36
C THR A 20 9.43 -9.09 -3.87
N GLY A 21 10.65 -8.84 -4.38
CA GLY A 21 10.97 -8.92 -5.81
C GLY A 21 10.72 -10.31 -6.40
N LYS A 22 11.12 -11.37 -5.68
CA LYS A 22 10.86 -12.76 -6.10
C LYS A 22 9.38 -13.07 -6.19
N TYR A 23 8.59 -12.70 -5.19
CA TYR A 23 7.13 -12.83 -5.24
C TYR A 23 6.50 -11.99 -6.35
N THR A 24 7.05 -10.80 -6.63
CA THR A 24 6.60 -9.95 -7.73
C THR A 24 6.87 -10.59 -9.09
N ILE A 25 7.99 -11.27 -9.28
CA ILE A 25 8.25 -12.01 -10.52
C ILE A 25 7.31 -13.21 -10.63
N LEU A 26 7.11 -13.96 -9.54
CA LEU A 26 6.22 -15.13 -9.50
C LEU A 26 4.80 -14.78 -9.94
N GLU A 27 4.20 -13.74 -9.34
CA GLU A 27 2.87 -13.25 -9.73
C GLU A 27 2.88 -12.54 -11.10
N GLY A 28 4.03 -11.93 -11.45
CA GLY A 28 4.25 -11.19 -12.69
C GLY A 28 4.08 -12.02 -13.95
N VAL A 29 4.47 -13.30 -13.92
CA VAL A 29 4.32 -14.22 -15.07
C VAL A 29 2.87 -14.25 -15.56
N LYS A 30 1.90 -14.30 -14.64
CA LYS A 30 0.47 -14.30 -14.98
C LYS A 30 -0.07 -12.89 -15.21
N ILE A 31 0.21 -11.95 -14.30
CA ILE A 31 -0.45 -10.63 -14.31
C ILE A 31 0.02 -9.75 -15.46
N LEU A 32 1.30 -9.84 -15.82
CA LEU A 32 1.93 -9.08 -16.91
C LEU A 32 1.89 -9.83 -18.25
N ALA A 33 1.12 -10.92 -18.35
CA ALA A 33 0.91 -11.61 -19.61
C ALA A 33 0.40 -10.63 -20.68
N GLY A 34 1.02 -10.66 -21.87
CA GLY A 34 0.75 -9.72 -22.96
C GLY A 34 1.51 -8.38 -22.89
N LEU A 35 2.29 -8.13 -21.83
CA LEU A 35 3.19 -6.99 -21.72
C LEU A 35 4.65 -7.43 -21.88
N ARG A 36 5.49 -6.53 -22.41
CA ARG A 36 6.94 -6.75 -22.47
C ARG A 36 7.57 -6.33 -21.15
N TRP A 37 7.87 -7.27 -20.27
CA TRP A 37 8.45 -6.96 -18.96
C TRP A 37 9.86 -7.52 -18.78
N GLY A 38 10.61 -6.95 -17.84
CA GLY A 38 11.95 -7.38 -17.48
C GLY A 38 12.25 -7.20 -16.00
N VAL A 39 13.43 -7.64 -15.57
CA VAL A 39 13.91 -7.53 -14.19
C VAL A 39 15.13 -6.64 -14.09
N ALA A 40 15.28 -5.97 -12.96
CA ALA A 40 16.42 -5.09 -12.72
C ALA A 40 17.01 -5.22 -11.32
N GLY A 41 18.33 -5.02 -11.27
CA GLY A 41 19.13 -5.04 -10.05
C GLY A 41 20.63 -4.98 -10.35
N ARG A 42 21.44 -4.94 -9.31
CA ARG A 42 22.89 -4.70 -9.41
C ARG A 42 23.74 -5.91 -9.84
N SER A 43 23.18 -7.12 -9.85
CA SER A 43 23.94 -8.36 -10.06
C SER A 43 23.26 -9.26 -11.08
N ARG A 44 23.81 -9.31 -12.30
CA ARG A 44 23.33 -10.18 -13.38
C ARG A 44 23.25 -11.65 -12.97
N PRO A 45 24.28 -12.28 -12.36
CA PRO A 45 24.21 -13.68 -11.97
C PRO A 45 23.07 -13.97 -10.97
N LYS A 46 22.81 -13.05 -10.03
CA LYS A 46 21.70 -13.21 -9.07
C LYS A 46 20.33 -13.07 -9.74
N LEU A 47 20.22 -12.21 -10.75
CA LEU A 47 18.99 -12.04 -11.52
C LEU A 47 18.71 -13.30 -12.34
N GLU A 48 19.70 -13.83 -13.04
CA GLU A 48 19.60 -15.08 -13.82
C GLU A 48 19.22 -16.26 -12.92
N ALA A 49 19.87 -16.42 -11.77
CA ALA A 49 19.53 -17.44 -10.79
C ALA A 49 18.09 -17.29 -10.25
N THR A 50 17.65 -16.05 -10.02
CA THR A 50 16.27 -15.77 -9.55
C THR A 50 15.24 -16.12 -10.62
N LEU A 51 15.49 -15.77 -11.89
CA LEU A 51 14.61 -16.13 -13.00
C LEU A 51 14.56 -17.65 -13.19
N ALA A 52 15.68 -18.36 -13.07
CA ALA A 52 15.71 -19.82 -13.14
C ALA A 52 14.94 -20.47 -11.98
N GLU A 53 15.14 -20.02 -10.74
CA GLU A 53 14.43 -20.51 -9.56
C GLU A 53 12.91 -20.35 -9.73
N ILE A 54 12.47 -19.16 -10.12
CA ILE A 54 11.04 -18.85 -10.26
C ILE A 54 10.46 -19.56 -11.48
N GLY A 55 11.19 -19.60 -12.59
CA GLY A 55 10.76 -20.31 -13.80
C GLY A 55 10.50 -21.79 -13.55
N GLN A 56 11.35 -22.44 -12.74
CA GLN A 56 11.11 -23.81 -12.26
C GLN A 56 9.84 -23.91 -11.40
N LYS A 57 9.66 -22.99 -10.44
CA LYS A 57 8.48 -22.97 -9.55
C LYS A 57 7.16 -22.81 -10.30
N VAL A 58 7.12 -21.98 -11.34
CA VAL A 58 5.89 -21.71 -12.11
C VAL A 58 5.75 -22.59 -13.37
N GLY A 59 6.73 -23.43 -13.68
CA GLY A 59 6.73 -24.25 -14.89
C GLY A 59 6.79 -23.43 -16.20
N HIS A 60 7.48 -22.30 -16.19
CA HIS A 60 7.60 -21.39 -17.33
C HIS A 60 9.05 -20.97 -17.53
N ASP A 61 9.57 -21.04 -18.76
CA ASP A 61 10.95 -20.63 -19.03
C ASP A 61 11.08 -19.10 -18.99
N LEU A 62 11.82 -18.59 -18.01
CA LEU A 62 12.11 -17.18 -17.82
C LEU A 62 13.54 -16.79 -18.28
N SER A 63 14.28 -17.70 -18.91
CA SER A 63 15.68 -17.47 -19.33
C SER A 63 15.84 -16.30 -20.30
N GLN A 64 14.82 -16.04 -21.12
CA GLN A 64 14.81 -14.95 -22.10
C GLN A 64 14.26 -13.63 -21.54
N THR A 65 13.92 -13.57 -20.23
CA THR A 65 13.41 -12.35 -19.61
C THR A 65 14.50 -11.26 -19.65
N PRO A 66 14.21 -10.06 -20.21
CA PRO A 66 15.17 -8.95 -20.25
C PRO A 66 15.72 -8.59 -18.87
N ILE A 67 17.04 -8.44 -18.79
CA ILE A 67 17.76 -8.03 -17.58
C ILE A 67 18.37 -6.65 -17.78
N VAL A 68 18.02 -5.73 -16.89
CA VAL A 68 18.59 -4.38 -16.84
C VAL A 68 19.44 -4.22 -15.58
N LEU A 69 20.69 -3.79 -15.74
CA LEU A 69 21.58 -3.55 -14.60
C LEU A 69 21.33 -2.16 -14.02
N ALA A 70 21.06 -2.12 -12.72
CA ALA A 70 20.75 -0.89 -12.00
C ALA A 70 21.24 -0.99 -10.55
N ASP A 71 22.02 0.00 -10.12
CA ASP A 71 22.59 0.08 -8.78
C ASP A 71 22.18 1.41 -8.12
N LEU A 72 21.72 1.34 -6.86
CA LEU A 72 21.39 2.50 -6.05
C LEU A 72 22.60 3.41 -5.81
N GLY A 73 23.82 2.87 -5.85
CA GLY A 73 25.05 3.65 -5.78
C GLY A 73 25.42 4.37 -7.08
N ASN A 74 24.66 4.18 -8.16
CA ASN A 74 24.94 4.75 -9.48
C ASN A 74 23.68 5.34 -10.10
N GLU A 75 23.47 6.65 -9.92
CA GLU A 75 22.32 7.40 -10.42
C GLU A 75 22.10 7.23 -11.94
N ARG A 76 23.18 7.24 -12.73
CA ARG A 76 23.09 7.06 -14.19
C ARG A 76 22.50 5.70 -14.56
N SER A 77 22.83 4.65 -13.81
CA SER A 77 22.27 3.31 -14.04
C SER A 77 20.77 3.27 -13.72
N LEU A 78 20.30 4.02 -12.73
CA LEU A 78 18.87 4.12 -12.40
C LEU A 78 18.11 4.87 -13.50
N VAL A 79 18.65 5.98 -14.00
CA VAL A 79 18.05 6.74 -15.11
C VAL A 79 18.00 5.90 -16.38
N GLN A 80 19.07 5.16 -16.68
CA GLN A 80 19.10 4.23 -17.81
C GLN A 80 17.98 3.18 -17.67
N MET A 81 17.87 2.52 -16.52
CA MET A 81 16.79 1.55 -16.27
C MET A 81 15.40 2.17 -16.45
N ALA A 82 15.17 3.35 -15.88
CA ALA A 82 13.90 4.04 -16.01
C ALA A 82 13.59 4.40 -17.48
N SER A 83 14.60 4.76 -18.28
CA SER A 83 14.43 5.12 -19.70
C SER A 83 14.06 3.93 -20.60
N GLU A 84 14.37 2.70 -20.18
CA GLU A 84 14.09 1.48 -20.96
C GLU A 84 12.64 0.99 -20.85
N CYS A 85 11.88 1.45 -19.85
CA CYS A 85 10.54 0.95 -19.54
C CYS A 85 9.50 2.05 -19.42
N ARG A 86 8.20 1.73 -19.53
CA ARG A 86 7.09 2.69 -19.31
C ARG A 86 6.76 2.88 -17.84
N ILE A 87 6.96 1.83 -17.03
CA ILE A 87 6.78 1.86 -15.58
C ILE A 87 7.84 1.04 -14.85
N VAL A 88 8.35 1.58 -13.74
CA VAL A 88 9.18 0.85 -12.78
C VAL A 88 8.29 0.34 -11.64
N VAL A 89 8.32 -0.96 -11.42
CA VAL A 89 7.78 -1.63 -10.23
C VAL A 89 8.91 -1.77 -9.23
N ASN A 90 8.95 -0.88 -8.23
CA ASN A 90 10.03 -0.82 -7.26
C ASN A 90 9.74 -1.69 -6.04
N CYS A 91 10.52 -2.77 -5.89
CA CYS A 91 10.49 -3.66 -4.74
C CYS A 91 11.71 -3.48 -3.82
N CYS A 92 12.48 -2.40 -4.00
CA CYS A 92 13.71 -2.14 -3.25
C CYS A 92 13.45 -1.24 -2.03
N GLY A 93 13.19 -1.87 -0.87
CA GLY A 93 13.10 -1.22 0.43
C GLY A 93 14.31 -1.49 1.35
N PRO A 94 14.41 -0.83 2.52
CA PRO A 94 13.48 0.17 3.08
C PRO A 94 13.42 1.47 2.24
N TYR A 95 12.23 2.00 1.98
CA TYR A 95 12.03 3.05 0.98
C TYR A 95 12.53 4.41 1.46
N ARG A 96 12.50 4.66 2.77
CA ARG A 96 13.17 5.84 3.35
C ARG A 96 14.63 5.97 2.91
N LEU A 97 15.33 4.86 2.73
CA LEU A 97 16.75 4.85 2.37
C LEU A 97 16.97 4.77 0.86
N TYR A 98 16.16 3.97 0.17
CA TYR A 98 16.43 3.56 -1.21
C TYR A 98 15.38 4.00 -2.23
N GLY A 99 14.23 4.53 -1.79
CA GLY A 99 13.10 4.86 -2.66
C GLY A 99 13.29 6.16 -3.46
N GLU A 100 13.83 7.21 -2.83
CA GLU A 100 13.98 8.55 -3.46
C GLU A 100 14.87 8.53 -4.71
N PRO A 101 16.05 7.85 -4.72
CA PRO A 101 16.87 7.76 -5.92
C PRO A 101 16.12 7.14 -7.13
N VAL A 102 15.28 6.13 -6.88
CA VAL A 102 14.51 5.46 -7.94
C VAL A 102 13.40 6.38 -8.46
N LEU A 103 12.68 7.08 -7.57
CA LEU A 103 11.66 8.07 -7.95
C LEU A 103 12.25 9.20 -8.79
N LYS A 104 13.40 9.74 -8.37
CA LYS A 104 14.10 10.80 -9.10
C LYS A 104 14.49 10.34 -10.51
N ALA A 105 15.04 9.14 -10.65
CA ALA A 105 15.38 8.56 -11.94
C ALA A 105 14.13 8.38 -12.83
N CYS A 106 13.02 7.93 -12.26
CA CYS A 106 11.74 7.81 -12.96
C CYS A 106 11.25 9.17 -13.47
N LEU A 107 11.29 10.20 -12.62
CA LEU A 107 10.94 11.57 -13.03
C LEU A 107 11.86 12.10 -14.13
N GLU A 108 13.16 11.88 -14.02
CA GLU A 108 14.12 12.31 -15.03
C GLU A 108 13.82 11.68 -16.40
N ALA A 109 13.58 10.37 -16.42
CA ALA A 109 13.25 9.62 -17.63
C ALA A 109 11.80 9.80 -18.13
N GLY A 110 10.93 10.43 -17.34
CA GLY A 110 9.50 10.55 -17.64
C GLY A 110 8.75 9.22 -17.51
N THR A 111 9.15 8.35 -16.58
CA THR A 111 8.69 6.97 -16.39
C THR A 111 7.76 6.88 -15.19
N HIS A 112 6.66 6.14 -15.33
CA HIS A 112 5.76 5.89 -14.20
C HIS A 112 6.43 5.04 -13.12
N HIS A 113 5.92 5.13 -11.90
CA HIS A 113 6.48 4.39 -10.78
C HIS A 113 5.39 3.87 -9.86
N VAL A 114 5.56 2.63 -9.40
CA VAL A 114 4.79 2.06 -8.28
C VAL A 114 5.72 1.38 -7.28
N ASP A 115 5.31 1.37 -6.00
CA ASP A 115 5.99 0.62 -4.94
C ASP A 115 5.00 0.13 -3.87
N VAL A 116 5.52 -0.57 -2.86
CA VAL A 116 4.74 -1.09 -1.72
C VAL A 116 5.08 -0.40 -0.39
N SER A 117 5.57 0.84 -0.41
CA SER A 117 5.96 1.53 0.82
C SER A 117 4.77 1.73 1.76
N GLY A 118 4.96 1.36 3.03
CA GLY A 118 4.04 1.65 4.14
C GLY A 118 4.57 2.73 5.08
N GLU A 119 5.56 3.53 4.68
CA GLU A 119 6.31 4.43 5.56
C GLU A 119 5.81 5.89 5.40
N PRO A 120 4.99 6.46 6.32
CA PRO A 120 4.38 7.78 6.10
C PRO A 120 5.37 8.91 5.86
N GLN A 121 6.57 8.83 6.47
CA GLN A 121 7.63 9.82 6.24
C GLN A 121 8.07 9.83 4.77
N PHE A 122 8.28 8.66 4.17
CA PHE A 122 8.64 8.54 2.76
C PHE A 122 7.46 8.97 1.88
N LEU A 123 6.27 8.42 2.13
CA LEU A 123 5.06 8.69 1.35
C LEU A 123 4.71 10.18 1.27
N GLU A 124 4.72 10.86 2.40
CA GLU A 124 4.34 12.27 2.49
C GLU A 124 5.51 13.18 2.10
N GLY A 125 6.75 12.79 2.41
CA GLY A 125 7.95 13.53 2.02
C GLY A 125 8.16 13.55 0.51
N MET A 126 7.94 12.42 -0.17
CA MET A 126 8.04 12.35 -1.62
C MET A 126 6.89 13.12 -2.29
N GLN A 127 5.68 13.10 -1.71
CA GLN A 127 4.60 13.95 -2.20
C GLN A 127 4.97 15.43 -2.12
N LEU A 128 5.49 15.88 -0.97
CA LEU A 128 5.90 17.28 -0.78
C LEU A 128 6.98 17.72 -1.78
N LYS A 129 7.96 16.85 -2.05
CA LYS A 129 9.08 17.15 -2.94
C LYS A 129 8.71 17.09 -4.43
N TYR A 130 7.90 16.11 -4.83
CA TYR A 130 7.84 15.68 -6.23
C TYR A 130 6.44 15.75 -6.87
N HIS A 131 5.37 16.02 -6.13
CA HIS A 131 4.02 15.99 -6.68
C HIS A 131 3.83 16.95 -7.87
N GLU A 132 4.25 18.21 -7.77
CA GLU A 132 4.09 19.17 -8.87
C GLU A 132 5.01 18.84 -10.07
N GLN A 133 6.27 18.49 -9.82
CA GLN A 133 7.18 18.10 -10.91
C GLN A 133 6.68 16.86 -11.69
N ALA A 134 6.07 15.91 -10.98
CA ALA A 134 5.45 14.73 -11.59
C ALA A 134 4.25 15.11 -12.47
N LYS A 135 3.38 16.03 -12.01
CA LYS A 135 2.24 16.57 -12.78
C LYS A 135 2.69 17.29 -14.04
N GLU A 136 3.69 18.15 -13.94
CA GLU A 136 4.25 18.89 -15.08
C GLU A 136 4.82 17.94 -16.15
N LYS A 137 5.40 16.82 -15.73
CA LYS A 137 6.03 15.85 -16.63
C LYS A 137 5.07 14.84 -17.25
N GLY A 138 3.82 14.72 -16.78
CA GLY A 138 2.94 13.64 -17.26
C GLY A 138 3.12 12.32 -16.51
N VAL A 139 3.79 12.31 -15.35
CA VAL A 139 4.27 11.09 -14.69
C VAL A 139 3.46 10.79 -13.44
N TYR A 140 2.86 9.62 -13.40
CA TYR A 140 2.29 9.02 -12.19
C TYR A 140 3.36 8.36 -11.32
N LEU A 141 3.47 8.81 -10.07
CA LEU A 141 4.24 8.18 -8.99
C LEU A 141 3.23 7.70 -7.94
N ILE A 142 2.95 6.40 -7.89
CA ILE A 142 1.90 5.84 -7.02
C ILE A 142 2.53 4.88 -6.02
N SER A 143 2.71 5.38 -4.81
CA SER A 143 3.31 4.61 -3.71
C SER A 143 2.21 3.97 -2.86
N ALA A 144 2.60 3.01 -2.01
CA ALA A 144 1.68 2.22 -1.18
C ALA A 144 0.72 1.30 -1.98
N CYS A 145 1.17 0.76 -3.12
CA CYS A 145 0.41 -0.20 -3.94
C CYS A 145 0.45 -1.64 -3.38
N GLY A 146 0.67 -1.83 -2.08
CA GLY A 146 0.71 -3.13 -1.41
C GLY A 146 -0.48 -3.37 -0.48
N PHE A 147 -0.44 -4.48 0.27
CA PHE A 147 -1.45 -4.83 1.26
C PHE A 147 -1.60 -3.79 2.39
N ASP A 148 -0.51 -3.11 2.75
CA ASP A 148 -0.52 -2.10 3.81
C ASP A 148 -1.31 -0.83 3.45
N SER A 149 -1.93 -0.73 2.28
CA SER A 149 -2.79 0.40 1.91
C SER A 149 -3.89 0.09 0.89
N ILE A 150 -3.68 -0.76 -0.13
CA ILE A 150 -4.69 -1.04 -1.16
C ILE A 150 -6.03 -1.53 -0.58
N PRO A 151 -6.07 -2.53 0.33
CA PRO A 151 -7.33 -2.99 0.92
C PRO A 151 -8.06 -1.87 1.66
N ALA A 152 -7.36 -1.03 2.42
CA ALA A 152 -7.96 0.06 3.18
C ALA A 152 -8.45 1.20 2.28
N ASP A 153 -7.63 1.62 1.32
CA ASP A 153 -7.90 2.77 0.46
C ASP A 153 -8.95 2.41 -0.61
N MET A 154 -8.72 1.33 -1.38
CA MET A 154 -9.70 0.86 -2.35
C MET A 154 -10.94 0.25 -1.69
N GLY A 155 -10.84 -0.29 -0.48
CA GLY A 155 -12.00 -0.73 0.30
C GLY A 155 -12.89 0.43 0.75
N THR A 156 -12.28 1.58 1.06
CA THR A 156 -13.01 2.82 1.31
C THR A 156 -13.67 3.33 0.03
N VAL A 157 -12.96 3.37 -1.10
CA VAL A 157 -13.54 3.72 -2.41
C VAL A 157 -14.73 2.81 -2.75
N PHE A 158 -14.56 1.49 -2.60
CA PHE A 158 -15.62 0.52 -2.83
C PHE A 158 -16.83 0.79 -1.94
N LEU A 159 -16.63 1.03 -0.65
CA LEU A 159 -17.69 1.38 0.29
C LEU A 159 -18.44 2.65 -0.14
N GLU A 160 -17.73 3.70 -0.55
CA GLU A 160 -18.34 4.93 -1.05
C GLU A 160 -19.18 4.68 -2.30
N GLN A 161 -18.71 3.85 -3.24
CA GLN A 161 -19.49 3.45 -4.42
C GLN A 161 -20.82 2.77 -4.02
N GLN A 162 -20.88 2.08 -2.88
CA GLN A 162 -22.10 1.43 -2.40
C GLN A 162 -23.16 2.40 -1.86
N PHE A 163 -22.79 3.65 -1.55
CA PHE A 163 -23.73 4.69 -1.12
C PHE A 163 -24.53 5.28 -2.28
N GLY A 164 -24.10 5.09 -3.54
CA GLY A 164 -24.75 5.63 -4.73
C GLY A 164 -24.64 7.16 -4.75
N GLU A 165 -25.78 7.84 -4.83
CA GLU A 165 -25.83 9.31 -4.76
C GLU A 165 -25.71 9.87 -3.32
N GLY A 166 -25.80 8.99 -2.32
CA GLY A 166 -25.65 9.36 -0.92
C GLY A 166 -24.20 9.67 -0.53
N VAL A 167 -24.02 10.20 0.68
CA VAL A 167 -22.71 10.68 1.16
C VAL A 167 -22.24 9.90 2.37
N VAL A 168 -20.98 9.45 2.35
CA VAL A 168 -20.33 8.83 3.50
C VAL A 168 -19.79 9.90 4.44
N ASN A 169 -20.21 9.89 5.71
CA ASN A 169 -19.65 10.78 6.73
C ASN A 169 -18.37 10.22 7.36
N SER A 170 -18.41 8.93 7.69
CA SER A 170 -17.39 8.31 8.52
C SER A 170 -17.25 6.81 8.25
N VAL A 171 -16.02 6.31 8.37
CA VAL A 171 -15.66 4.91 8.20
C VAL A 171 -14.85 4.42 9.40
N GLU A 172 -15.27 3.32 10.00
CA GLU A 172 -14.43 2.52 10.91
C GLU A 172 -13.99 1.25 10.17
N SER A 173 -12.69 1.00 10.03
CA SER A 173 -12.15 -0.24 9.48
C SER A 173 -11.57 -1.15 10.56
N TYR A 174 -11.75 -2.45 10.40
CA TYR A 174 -11.28 -3.49 11.31
C TYR A 174 -10.59 -4.60 10.52
N ILE A 175 -9.26 -4.68 10.62
CA ILE A 175 -8.49 -5.75 10.00
C ILE A 175 -8.28 -6.91 10.96
N ALA A 176 -8.52 -8.12 10.51
CA ALA A 176 -8.22 -9.34 11.24
C ALA A 176 -7.41 -10.29 10.36
N SER A 177 -6.44 -10.97 10.96
CA SER A 177 -5.73 -12.08 10.33
C SER A 177 -6.27 -13.42 10.87
N LYS A 178 -6.33 -14.42 10.01
CA LYS A 178 -6.67 -15.80 10.35
C LYS A 178 -5.65 -16.72 9.68
N VAL A 179 -4.97 -17.53 10.49
CA VAL A 179 -4.09 -18.59 10.00
C VAL A 179 -4.85 -19.91 10.06
N THR A 180 -4.90 -20.63 8.94
CA THR A 180 -5.38 -22.01 8.87
C THR A 180 -4.20 -22.98 9.04
N GLY A 181 -4.45 -24.17 9.60
CA GLY A 181 -3.37 -25.14 9.82
C GLY A 181 -2.43 -24.76 10.97
N LYS A 182 -1.17 -25.24 10.89
CA LYS A 182 -0.16 -25.02 11.94
C LYS A 182 0.36 -23.59 11.89
N ARG A 183 0.43 -22.94 13.05
CA ARG A 183 1.10 -21.64 13.18
C ARG A 183 2.61 -21.85 13.13
N GLU A 184 3.25 -21.17 12.18
CA GLU A 184 4.71 -21.13 12.05
C GLU A 184 5.28 -19.83 12.64
N LEU A 185 6.49 -19.93 13.19
CA LEU A 185 7.29 -18.75 13.53
C LEU A 185 7.92 -18.18 12.25
N GLY A 186 8.29 -16.89 12.25
CA GLY A 186 8.88 -16.22 11.08
C GLY A 186 7.86 -15.74 10.04
N GLY A 187 6.60 -15.50 10.45
CA GLY A 187 5.55 -15.02 9.54
C GLY A 187 5.82 -13.65 8.88
N ILE A 188 6.82 -12.91 9.35
CA ILE A 188 7.20 -11.58 8.83
C ILE A 188 8.67 -11.62 8.40
N HIS A 189 8.95 -11.19 7.17
CA HIS A 189 10.31 -11.07 6.65
C HIS A 189 11.02 -9.84 7.24
N TYR A 190 12.32 -9.96 7.43
CA TYR A 190 13.20 -8.91 7.97
C TYR A 190 13.01 -7.54 7.34
N GLY A 191 12.82 -7.48 6.01
CA GLY A 191 12.64 -6.21 5.30
C GLY A 191 11.43 -5.39 5.80
N THR A 192 10.33 -6.05 6.14
CA THR A 192 9.14 -5.41 6.73
C THR A 192 9.44 -4.90 8.13
N TRP A 193 10.14 -5.70 8.94
CA TRP A 193 10.57 -5.30 10.28
C TRP A 193 11.53 -4.12 10.28
N ALA A 194 12.55 -4.14 9.43
CA ALA A 194 13.49 -3.03 9.27
C ALA A 194 12.78 -1.74 8.85
N SER A 195 11.82 -1.84 7.93
CA SER A 195 10.98 -0.70 7.53
C SER A 195 10.19 -0.14 8.71
N ALA A 196 9.61 -0.99 9.56
CA ALA A 196 8.91 -0.55 10.78
C ALA A 196 9.85 0.14 11.77
N VAL A 197 11.06 -0.40 12.01
CA VAL A 197 12.08 0.22 12.87
C VAL A 197 12.42 1.62 12.39
N HIS A 198 12.74 1.76 11.10
CA HIS A 198 13.10 3.06 10.53
C HIS A 198 11.92 4.04 10.47
N ALA A 199 10.71 3.58 10.17
CA ALA A 199 9.52 4.42 10.15
C ALA A 199 9.22 5.03 11.52
N VAL A 200 9.26 4.21 12.59
CA VAL A 200 8.95 4.68 13.94
C VAL A 200 10.09 5.52 14.53
N ALA A 201 11.34 5.16 14.27
CA ALA A 201 12.51 5.94 14.69
C ALA A 201 12.47 7.40 14.19
N ASN A 202 11.88 7.62 13.02
CA ASN A 202 11.86 8.93 12.34
C ASN A 202 10.46 9.58 12.32
N MET A 203 9.53 9.13 13.17
CA MET A 203 8.14 9.60 13.18
C MET A 203 8.00 11.12 13.46
N ARG A 204 8.98 11.74 14.12
CA ARG A 204 8.98 13.20 14.38
C ARG A 204 9.04 14.03 13.10
N GLU A 205 9.76 13.56 12.08
CA GLU A 205 9.86 14.24 10.78
C GLU A 205 8.51 14.31 10.06
N VAL A 206 7.67 13.29 10.24
CA VAL A 206 6.31 13.24 9.65
C VAL A 206 5.49 14.45 10.10
N GLY A 207 5.60 14.85 11.37
CA GLY A 207 4.89 16.02 11.89
C GLY A 207 5.29 17.33 11.19
N GLN A 208 6.57 17.48 10.82
CA GLN A 208 7.05 18.63 10.07
C GLN A 208 6.57 18.58 8.62
N ILE A 209 6.76 17.44 7.94
CA ILE A 209 6.31 17.22 6.56
C ILE A 209 4.83 17.55 6.43
N ARG A 210 3.98 17.08 7.36
CA ARG A 210 2.54 17.37 7.35
C ARG A 210 2.22 18.85 7.43
N ARG A 211 2.94 19.63 8.25
CA ARG A 211 2.71 21.08 8.34
C ARG A 211 3.03 21.78 7.02
N GLU A 212 4.06 21.31 6.31
CA GLU A 212 4.50 21.88 5.03
C GLU A 212 3.63 21.43 3.85
N LEU A 213 3.22 20.16 3.84
CA LEU A 213 2.39 19.55 2.79
C LEU A 213 0.92 19.96 2.88
N PHE A 214 0.40 20.10 4.10
CA PHE A 214 -1.03 20.36 4.36
C PHE A 214 -1.27 21.78 4.89
N ARG A 215 -0.78 22.79 4.16
CA ARG A 215 -0.89 24.21 4.56
C ARG A 215 -2.35 24.67 4.63
N THR A 216 -3.17 24.23 3.68
CA THR A 216 -4.61 24.48 3.69
C THR A 216 -5.29 23.50 4.64
N LYS A 217 -6.17 24.00 5.52
CA LYS A 217 -6.97 23.11 6.36
C LYS A 217 -8.10 22.50 5.54
N MET A 218 -8.36 21.20 5.73
CA MET A 218 -9.58 20.56 5.24
C MET A 218 -10.80 21.12 5.97
N PRO A 219 -12.00 21.14 5.33
CA PRO A 219 -13.22 21.58 5.98
C PRO A 219 -13.53 20.73 7.21
N GLU A 220 -14.22 21.37 8.16
CA GLU A 220 -14.70 20.68 9.35
C GLU A 220 -15.84 19.73 9.00
N VAL A 221 -15.59 18.43 9.14
CA VAL A 221 -16.61 17.40 8.91
C VAL A 221 -17.47 17.23 10.15
N GLU A 222 -18.79 17.40 10.00
CA GLU A 222 -19.80 17.14 11.03
C GLU A 222 -20.84 16.11 10.54
N PRO A 223 -21.31 15.19 11.40
CA PRO A 223 -20.90 15.00 12.80
C PRO A 223 -19.51 14.34 12.92
N LYS A 224 -18.80 14.65 14.01
CA LYS A 224 -17.46 14.10 14.28
C LYS A 224 -17.52 12.60 14.57
N LEU A 225 -16.60 11.84 13.97
CA LEU A 225 -16.39 10.44 14.31
C LEU A 225 -15.70 10.34 15.68
N LYS A 226 -16.42 9.83 16.68
CA LYS A 226 -15.88 9.65 18.05
C LYS A 226 -14.81 8.57 18.07
N GLU A 227 -13.76 8.79 18.83
CA GLU A 227 -12.73 7.77 19.04
C GLU A 227 -13.22 6.68 19.98
N ARG A 228 -12.98 5.43 19.59
CA ARG A 228 -13.16 4.28 20.46
C ARG A 228 -12.10 4.27 21.56
N ARG A 229 -12.44 3.65 22.70
CA ARG A 229 -11.44 3.31 23.73
C ARG A 229 -10.33 2.46 23.09
N ALA A 230 -9.10 2.62 23.59
CA ALA A 230 -7.93 1.91 23.06
C ALA A 230 -8.16 0.40 22.95
N LEU A 231 -8.74 -0.23 23.98
CA LEU A 231 -9.25 -1.59 23.90
C LEU A 231 -10.78 -1.59 23.87
N HIS A 232 -11.36 -2.17 22.82
CA HIS A 232 -12.82 -2.31 22.68
C HIS A 232 -13.18 -3.54 21.84
N LYS A 233 -14.47 -3.85 21.72
CA LYS A 233 -14.97 -4.86 20.78
C LYS A 233 -15.46 -4.20 19.50
N SER A 234 -15.08 -4.77 18.35
CA SER A 234 -15.66 -4.40 17.05
C SER A 234 -17.13 -4.82 16.97
N SER A 235 -17.84 -4.37 15.94
CA SER A 235 -19.23 -4.79 15.68
C SER A 235 -19.37 -6.31 15.50
N GLY A 236 -18.31 -6.98 15.01
CA GLY A 236 -18.23 -8.45 14.94
C GLY A 236 -17.81 -9.14 16.25
N GLY A 237 -17.77 -8.43 17.37
CA GLY A 237 -17.46 -8.98 18.69
C GLY A 237 -15.98 -9.25 18.99
N LYS A 238 -15.06 -8.94 18.07
CA LYS A 238 -13.61 -9.17 18.24
C LYS A 238 -12.95 -8.06 19.05
N TRP A 239 -12.01 -8.43 19.92
CA TRP A 239 -11.18 -7.46 20.65
C TRP A 239 -10.31 -6.68 19.68
N SER A 240 -10.26 -5.36 19.81
CA SER A 240 -9.62 -4.49 18.84
C SER A 240 -8.79 -3.39 19.49
N LEU A 241 -7.69 -3.02 18.83
CA LEU A 241 -6.79 -1.93 19.15
C LEU A 241 -6.70 -0.94 17.96
N PRO A 242 -6.37 0.34 18.17
CA PRO A 242 -5.98 1.24 17.09
C PRO A 242 -4.89 0.62 16.21
N PHE A 243 -5.10 0.66 14.90
CA PHE A 243 -4.07 0.25 13.95
C PHE A 243 -3.15 1.43 13.66
N MET A 244 -1.85 1.24 13.84
CA MET A 244 -0.82 2.28 13.68
C MET A 244 -0.13 2.26 12.31
N GLY A 245 -0.69 1.55 11.32
CA GLY A 245 -0.14 1.47 9.96
C GLY A 245 -0.49 2.67 9.07
N ALA A 246 -0.20 2.53 7.77
CA ALA A 246 -0.35 3.60 6.78
C ALA A 246 -1.81 3.86 6.35
N ASP A 247 -2.72 2.90 6.54
CA ASP A 247 -4.14 2.93 6.11
C ASP A 247 -4.79 4.30 6.26
N ARG A 248 -4.82 4.82 7.50
CA ARG A 248 -5.48 6.09 7.80
C ARG A 248 -4.79 7.26 7.09
N SER A 249 -3.46 7.26 7.00
CA SER A 249 -2.74 8.33 6.31
C SER A 249 -3.05 8.34 4.81
N CYS A 250 -3.04 7.16 4.18
CA CYS A 250 -3.36 7.00 2.76
C CYS A 250 -4.79 7.41 2.45
N VAL A 251 -5.78 6.92 3.21
CA VAL A 251 -7.18 7.30 2.99
C VAL A 251 -7.41 8.78 3.18
N LEU A 252 -6.83 9.41 4.21
CA LEU A 252 -7.00 10.85 4.41
C LEU A 252 -6.38 11.69 3.28
N ARG A 253 -5.27 11.23 2.70
CA ARG A 253 -4.66 11.85 1.50
C ARG A 253 -5.52 11.66 0.25
N THR A 254 -6.12 10.47 0.07
CA THR A 254 -7.13 10.22 -0.98
C THR A 254 -8.33 11.16 -0.85
N GLN A 255 -8.89 11.30 0.35
CA GLN A 255 -10.05 12.17 0.58
C GLN A 255 -9.71 13.65 0.37
N ARG A 256 -8.50 14.05 0.75
CA ARG A 256 -7.98 15.39 0.43
C ARG A 256 -7.88 15.63 -1.06
N PHE A 257 -7.33 14.67 -1.81
CA PHE A 257 -7.25 14.76 -3.27
C PHE A 257 -8.64 14.94 -3.89
N PHE A 258 -9.63 14.14 -3.50
CA PHE A 258 -11.00 14.28 -4.04
C PHE A 258 -11.66 15.61 -3.66
N TYR A 259 -11.38 16.13 -2.46
CA TYR A 259 -11.87 17.46 -2.09
C TYR A 259 -11.24 18.55 -2.95
N GLU A 260 -9.91 18.57 -3.08
CA GLU A 260 -9.17 19.62 -3.79
C GLU A 260 -9.39 19.58 -5.31
N THR A 261 -9.65 18.40 -5.90
CA THR A 261 -9.77 18.25 -7.36
C THR A 261 -11.19 18.04 -7.86
N GLU A 262 -12.07 17.45 -7.06
CA GLU A 262 -13.44 17.10 -7.46
C GLU A 262 -14.50 17.84 -6.64
N GLY A 263 -14.10 18.62 -5.63
CA GLY A 263 -15.03 19.21 -4.68
C GLY A 263 -15.82 18.13 -3.94
N LYS A 264 -15.24 16.96 -3.64
CA LYS A 264 -15.94 15.92 -2.88
C LYS A 264 -15.86 16.22 -1.39
N ARG A 265 -16.99 16.18 -0.66
CA ARG A 265 -16.97 16.28 0.81
C ARG A 265 -16.10 15.14 1.38
N PRO A 266 -15.08 15.44 2.21
CA PRO A 266 -14.21 14.42 2.77
C PRO A 266 -14.94 13.59 3.84
N LEU A 267 -14.61 12.30 3.92
CA LEU A 267 -15.01 11.44 5.03
C LEU A 267 -13.95 11.39 6.14
N GLN A 268 -14.39 11.00 7.33
CA GLN A 268 -13.51 10.71 8.47
C GLN A 268 -13.24 9.21 8.55
N MET A 269 -12.00 8.81 8.85
CA MET A 269 -11.67 7.40 9.05
C MET A 269 -10.99 7.12 10.40
N ARG A 270 -11.30 5.96 10.97
CA ARG A 270 -10.51 5.29 12.01
C ARG A 270 -10.22 3.84 11.58
N ALA A 271 -9.02 3.37 11.88
CA ALA A 271 -8.55 2.03 11.52
C ALA A 271 -8.16 1.27 12.79
N TYR A 272 -8.56 0.01 12.85
CA TYR A 272 -8.38 -0.86 13.99
C TYR A 272 -7.89 -2.24 13.54
N ILE A 273 -7.10 -2.88 14.39
CA ILE A 273 -6.72 -4.30 14.25
C ILE A 273 -7.50 -5.13 15.27
N SER A 274 -8.05 -6.25 14.82
CA SER A 274 -8.90 -7.15 15.59
C SER A 274 -8.24 -8.50 15.84
N PHE A 275 -8.41 -9.00 17.06
CA PHE A 275 -7.82 -10.23 17.58
C PHE A 275 -8.91 -11.23 18.00
N SER A 276 -8.56 -12.51 18.05
CA SER A 276 -9.51 -13.57 18.42
C SER A 276 -9.73 -13.62 19.93
N GLY A 277 -8.78 -13.14 20.73
CA GLY A 277 -8.87 -13.14 22.19
C GLY A 277 -7.90 -12.16 22.87
N LEU A 278 -8.08 -11.95 24.17
CA LEU A 278 -7.26 -11.01 24.95
C LEU A 278 -5.79 -11.42 25.08
N ILE A 279 -5.48 -12.73 25.03
CA ILE A 279 -4.09 -13.21 25.07
C ILE A 279 -3.29 -12.65 23.90
N GLU A 280 -3.85 -12.67 22.68
CA GLU A 280 -3.21 -12.11 21.48
C GLU A 280 -3.02 -10.59 21.62
N VAL A 281 -4.02 -9.89 22.17
CA VAL A 281 -3.95 -8.45 22.47
C VAL A 281 -2.78 -8.14 23.40
N PHE A 282 -2.65 -8.86 24.51
CA PHE A 282 -1.59 -8.64 25.50
C PHE A 282 -0.22 -8.99 24.95
N ALA A 283 -0.08 -10.10 24.22
CA ALA A 283 1.18 -10.50 23.60
C ALA A 283 1.68 -9.45 22.58
N ILE A 284 0.80 -8.99 21.68
CA ILE A 284 1.15 -7.96 20.69
C ILE A 284 1.43 -6.61 21.37
N SER A 285 0.66 -6.25 22.39
CA SER A 285 0.91 -5.01 23.16
C SER A 285 2.26 -5.05 23.88
N PHE A 286 2.64 -6.21 24.41
CA PHE A 286 3.94 -6.40 25.07
C PHE A 286 5.11 -6.26 24.08
N ILE A 287 5.04 -6.94 22.93
CA ILE A 287 6.04 -6.78 21.85
C ILE A 287 6.10 -5.32 21.40
N GLY A 288 4.95 -4.68 21.19
CA GLY A 288 4.86 -3.27 20.79
C GLY A 288 5.47 -2.32 21.81
N ALA A 289 5.30 -2.57 23.11
CA ALA A 289 5.90 -1.76 24.18
C ALA A 289 7.43 -1.88 24.20
N ILE A 290 7.97 -3.09 24.08
CA ILE A 290 9.42 -3.33 23.98
C ILE A 290 9.97 -2.63 22.73
N PHE A 291 9.32 -2.82 21.60
CA PHE A 291 9.68 -2.18 20.34
C PHE A 291 9.71 -0.65 20.49
N TRP A 292 8.66 -0.06 21.05
CA TRP A 292 8.55 1.39 21.23
C TRP A 292 9.60 1.96 22.21
N LEU A 293 10.00 1.19 23.22
CA LEU A 293 11.07 1.59 24.12
C LEU A 293 12.44 1.58 23.41
N LEU A 294 12.75 0.51 22.69
CA LEU A 294 14.05 0.30 22.05
C LEU A 294 14.27 1.21 20.84
N VAL A 295 13.24 1.45 20.03
CA VAL A 295 13.36 2.24 18.79
C VAL A 295 13.79 3.70 19.01
N LYS A 296 13.69 4.20 20.26
CA LYS A 296 14.05 5.58 20.61
C LYS A 296 15.55 5.87 20.64
N THR A 297 16.40 4.86 20.74
CA THR A 297 17.85 5.02 20.84
C THR A 297 18.55 4.29 19.70
N THR A 298 19.70 4.78 19.25
CA THR A 298 20.49 4.10 18.22
C THR A 298 20.88 2.68 18.65
N THR A 299 21.25 2.50 19.91
CA THR A 299 21.57 1.17 20.46
C THR A 299 20.37 0.23 20.41
N GLY A 300 19.18 0.71 20.82
CA GLY A 300 17.96 -0.09 20.77
C GLY A 300 17.50 -0.39 19.34
N GLN A 301 17.65 0.55 18.40
CA GLN A 301 17.42 0.30 16.97
C GLN A 301 18.36 -0.79 16.44
N ASN A 302 19.66 -0.73 16.78
CA ASN A 302 20.62 -1.76 16.40
C ASN A 302 20.25 -3.14 16.98
N LEU A 303 19.76 -3.19 18.22
CA LEU A 303 19.26 -4.44 18.81
C LEU A 303 18.05 -5.00 18.04
N LEU A 304 17.08 -4.15 17.71
CA LEU A 304 15.91 -4.55 16.91
C LEU A 304 16.32 -5.06 15.52
N LEU A 305 17.32 -4.44 14.88
CA LEU A 305 17.78 -4.79 13.53
C LEU A 305 18.70 -6.02 13.51
N ASN A 306 19.56 -6.20 14.51
CA ASN A 306 20.53 -7.30 14.54
C ASN A 306 19.96 -8.58 15.18
N HIS A 307 18.93 -8.45 16.04
CA HIS A 307 18.29 -9.59 16.70
C HIS A 307 16.76 -9.59 16.51
N PRO A 308 16.26 -9.51 15.26
CA PRO A 308 14.83 -9.36 14.98
C PRO A 308 14.00 -10.52 15.53
N ARG A 309 14.51 -11.75 15.45
CA ARG A 309 13.83 -12.95 15.97
C ARG A 309 13.63 -12.90 17.49
N LEU A 310 14.61 -12.37 18.23
CA LEU A 310 14.53 -12.25 19.68
C LEU A 310 13.49 -11.21 20.09
N PHE A 311 13.57 -10.00 19.52
CA PHE A 311 12.70 -8.88 19.90
C PHE A 311 11.29 -8.93 19.31
N SER A 312 11.03 -9.88 18.40
CA SER A 312 9.70 -10.19 17.89
C SER A 312 9.11 -11.48 18.47
N LEU A 313 9.76 -12.11 19.45
CA LEU A 313 9.37 -13.41 20.01
C LEU A 313 9.17 -14.50 18.93
N GLY A 314 10.05 -14.49 17.92
CA GLY A 314 10.05 -15.45 16.83
C GLY A 314 9.14 -15.08 15.66
N LEU A 315 8.41 -13.96 15.67
CA LEU A 315 7.53 -13.58 14.56
C LEU A 315 8.28 -13.13 13.31
N VAL A 316 9.52 -12.62 13.45
CA VAL A 316 10.33 -12.09 12.34
C VAL A 316 11.53 -12.99 12.05
N SER A 317 11.80 -13.22 10.76
CA SER A 317 12.95 -13.98 10.26
C SER A 317 13.55 -13.37 8.98
N HIS A 318 14.76 -13.76 8.61
CA HIS A 318 15.37 -13.36 7.32
C HIS A 318 14.85 -14.21 6.15
N GLU A 319 14.33 -15.39 6.46
CA GLU A 319 13.76 -16.33 5.51
C GLU A 319 12.33 -15.95 5.12
N GLY A 320 11.61 -15.20 5.97
CA GLY A 320 10.19 -14.94 5.82
C GLY A 320 9.32 -16.18 6.10
N PRO A 321 8.00 -16.10 5.82
CA PRO A 321 7.11 -17.26 5.93
C PRO A 321 7.42 -18.30 4.85
N SER A 322 7.18 -19.57 5.17
CA SER A 322 7.12 -20.63 4.15
C SER A 322 5.98 -20.37 3.16
N ASP A 323 6.07 -20.93 1.95
CA ASP A 323 5.00 -20.81 0.95
C ASP A 323 3.67 -21.37 1.50
N GLU A 324 3.72 -22.47 2.26
CA GLU A 324 2.55 -23.04 2.92
C GLU A 324 1.96 -22.08 3.97
N ALA A 325 2.78 -21.54 4.88
CA ALA A 325 2.31 -20.59 5.90
C ALA A 325 1.75 -19.31 5.28
N ALA A 326 2.38 -18.82 4.20
CA ALA A 326 1.93 -17.64 3.47
C ALA A 326 0.54 -17.88 2.84
N GLN A 327 0.33 -19.02 2.18
CA GLN A 327 -0.97 -19.38 1.59
C GLN A 327 -2.06 -19.66 2.63
N ASN A 328 -1.67 -20.19 3.79
CA ASN A 328 -2.58 -20.42 4.92
C ASN A 328 -2.95 -19.16 5.71
N THR A 329 -2.31 -18.03 5.43
CA THR A 329 -2.60 -16.76 6.09
C THR A 329 -3.65 -15.97 5.31
N HIS A 330 -4.80 -15.76 5.94
CA HIS A 330 -5.94 -15.04 5.37
C HIS A 330 -6.13 -13.72 6.11
N PHE A 331 -6.58 -12.69 5.40
CA PHE A 331 -7.02 -11.45 6.02
C PHE A 331 -8.49 -11.17 5.72
N ALA A 332 -9.13 -10.47 6.64
CA ALA A 332 -10.43 -9.84 6.43
C ALA A 332 -10.40 -8.43 7.01
N MET A 333 -10.66 -7.44 6.17
CA MET A 333 -10.84 -6.05 6.56
C MET A 333 -12.32 -5.69 6.43
N HIS A 334 -12.96 -5.46 7.56
CA HIS A 334 -14.36 -5.03 7.63
C HIS A 334 -14.44 -3.52 7.68
N PHE A 335 -15.41 -2.94 6.97
CA PHE A 335 -15.66 -1.50 6.98
C PHE A 335 -17.09 -1.25 7.45
N GLU A 336 -17.27 -0.30 8.36
CA GLU A 336 -18.58 0.25 8.71
C GLU A 336 -18.64 1.72 8.27
N GLY A 337 -19.32 1.97 7.16
CA GLY A 337 -19.60 3.31 6.66
C GLY A 337 -20.92 3.83 7.19
N ARG A 338 -20.91 5.04 7.77
CA ARG A 338 -22.12 5.76 8.20
C ARG A 338 -22.23 7.04 7.41
N GLY A 339 -23.44 7.37 6.96
CA GLY A 339 -23.67 8.54 6.13
C GLY A 339 -25.16 8.76 5.86
N TRP A 340 -25.45 9.41 4.74
CA TRP A 340 -26.79 9.80 4.34
C TRP A 340 -27.18 9.15 3.02
N GLU A 341 -28.47 8.88 2.84
CA GLU A 341 -29.02 8.47 1.54
C GLU A 341 -29.10 9.64 0.57
N GLU A 342 -29.27 10.84 1.10
CA GLU A 342 -29.47 12.05 0.32
C GLU A 342 -28.15 12.59 -0.19
N LYS A 343 -28.16 13.03 -1.46
CA LYS A 343 -27.06 13.75 -2.06
C LYS A 343 -26.88 15.10 -1.38
N LEU A 344 -25.64 15.50 -1.21
CA LEU A 344 -25.30 16.83 -0.71
C LEU A 344 -25.28 17.85 -1.85
N ALA A 345 -25.87 19.04 -1.67
CA ALA A 345 -25.90 20.05 -2.73
C ALA A 345 -24.54 20.75 -2.89
N SER A 346 -23.80 20.94 -1.79
CA SER A 346 -22.43 21.44 -1.82
C SER A 346 -21.53 20.80 -0.74
N PRO A 347 -20.21 20.68 -0.95
CA PRO A 347 -19.34 19.87 -0.08
C PRO A 347 -19.25 20.35 1.36
N ASP A 348 -19.53 21.64 1.57
CA ASP A 348 -19.45 22.34 2.85
C ASP A 348 -20.82 22.44 3.56
N GLU A 349 -21.89 21.99 2.91
CA GLU A 349 -23.22 22.00 3.50
C GLU A 349 -23.34 20.99 4.65
N LYS A 350 -24.11 21.35 5.68
CA LYS A 350 -24.38 20.51 6.83
C LYS A 350 -25.76 19.87 6.68
N TYR A 351 -25.83 18.57 6.92
CA TYR A 351 -27.11 17.90 7.06
C TYR A 351 -27.82 18.35 8.34
N PRO A 352 -29.14 18.63 8.31
CA PRO A 352 -29.89 19.05 9.49
C PRO A 352 -30.20 17.90 10.46
N TYR A 353 -29.88 16.66 10.10
CA TYR A 353 -30.12 15.44 10.88
C TYR A 353 -28.90 14.50 10.87
N PRO A 354 -28.74 13.62 11.87
CA PRO A 354 -27.63 12.68 11.92
C PRO A 354 -27.66 11.70 10.73
N PRO A 355 -26.52 11.02 10.43
CA PRO A 355 -26.46 9.96 9.44
C PRO A 355 -27.62 8.98 9.57
N ASN A 356 -28.32 8.72 8.47
CA ASN A 356 -29.51 7.85 8.39
C ASN A 356 -29.24 6.51 7.67
N LYS A 357 -28.00 6.27 7.23
CA LYS A 357 -27.60 5.07 6.48
C LYS A 357 -26.33 4.44 7.04
N VAL A 358 -26.30 3.12 7.15
CA VAL A 358 -25.09 2.33 7.36
C VAL A 358 -24.92 1.29 6.27
N ILE A 359 -23.72 1.22 5.72
CA ILE A 359 -23.31 0.13 4.85
C ILE A 359 -22.07 -0.52 5.46
N ARG A 360 -22.09 -1.85 5.51
CA ARG A 360 -20.93 -2.64 5.90
C ARG A 360 -20.39 -3.37 4.68
N THR A 361 -19.13 -3.17 4.39
CA THR A 361 -18.40 -3.90 3.34
C THR A 361 -17.26 -4.69 3.95
N LYS A 362 -16.72 -5.62 3.18
CA LYS A 362 -15.60 -6.45 3.60
C LYS A 362 -14.66 -6.67 2.42
N VAL A 363 -13.36 -6.58 2.69
CA VAL A 363 -12.30 -6.93 1.76
C VAL A 363 -11.54 -8.12 2.33
N THR A 364 -11.41 -9.21 1.56
CA THR A 364 -10.67 -10.41 1.99
C THR A 364 -9.66 -10.85 0.95
N GLY A 365 -8.69 -11.64 1.39
CA GLY A 365 -7.71 -12.29 0.52
C GLY A 365 -6.77 -13.19 1.32
N THR A 366 -5.84 -13.81 0.62
CA THR A 366 -4.80 -14.69 1.18
C THR A 366 -3.42 -14.09 0.98
N ASN A 367 -2.44 -14.58 1.74
CA ASN A 367 -1.04 -14.17 1.65
C ASN A 367 -0.87 -12.62 1.65
N PRO A 368 -1.34 -11.93 2.71
CA PRO A 368 -1.33 -10.47 2.75
C PRO A 368 0.07 -9.86 2.53
N GLY A 369 1.08 -10.43 3.18
CA GLY A 369 2.44 -9.87 3.21
C GLY A 369 3.15 -9.86 1.85
N TYR A 370 2.88 -10.83 0.97
CA TYR A 370 3.65 -10.98 -0.27
C TYR A 370 2.77 -11.28 -1.48
N GLY A 371 1.96 -12.33 -1.45
CA GLY A 371 1.09 -12.69 -2.57
C GLY A 371 0.13 -11.56 -2.94
N ALA A 372 -0.83 -11.26 -2.07
CA ALA A 372 -1.78 -10.16 -2.26
C ALA A 372 -1.08 -8.80 -2.48
N THR A 373 0.03 -8.55 -1.76
CA THR A 373 0.84 -7.34 -1.95
C THR A 373 1.39 -7.22 -3.37
N CYS A 374 2.01 -8.28 -3.90
CA CYS A 374 2.63 -8.28 -5.22
C CYS A 374 1.57 -8.28 -6.34
N VAL A 375 0.46 -8.99 -6.14
CA VAL A 375 -0.70 -8.93 -7.04
C VAL A 375 -1.21 -7.50 -7.15
N ALA A 376 -1.46 -6.82 -6.03
CA ALA A 376 -1.94 -5.45 -6.02
C ALA A 376 -0.93 -4.50 -6.68
N LEU A 377 0.37 -4.67 -6.39
CA LEU A 377 1.45 -3.87 -6.97
C LEU A 377 1.48 -3.95 -8.51
N LEU A 378 1.43 -5.18 -9.04
CA LEU A 378 1.48 -5.43 -10.47
C LEU A 378 0.20 -4.95 -11.18
N LEU A 379 -0.96 -5.15 -10.55
CA LEU A 379 -2.23 -4.64 -11.08
C LEU A 379 -2.27 -3.11 -11.10
N SER A 380 -1.71 -2.44 -10.09
CA SER A 380 -1.53 -0.97 -10.12
C SER A 380 -0.69 -0.55 -11.32
N ALA A 381 0.45 -1.22 -11.55
CA ALA A 381 1.31 -0.91 -12.70
C ALA A 381 0.57 -1.11 -14.04
N ARG A 382 -0.12 -2.24 -14.18
CA ARG A 382 -0.87 -2.57 -15.40
C ARG A 382 -2.02 -1.59 -15.64
N THR A 383 -2.73 -1.18 -14.58
CA THR A 383 -3.83 -0.22 -14.65
C THR A 383 -3.35 1.12 -15.19
N ILE A 384 -2.21 1.64 -14.72
CA ILE A 384 -1.61 2.89 -15.24
C ILE A 384 -1.34 2.79 -16.75
N LEU A 385 -0.84 1.64 -17.22
CA LEU A 385 -0.47 1.45 -18.62
C LEU A 385 -1.67 1.24 -19.56
N GLN A 386 -2.76 0.65 -19.06
CA GLN A 386 -3.90 0.20 -19.88
C GLN A 386 -5.13 1.10 -19.76
N GLU A 387 -5.27 1.85 -18.66
CA GLU A 387 -6.44 2.70 -18.38
C GLU A 387 -6.03 4.17 -18.19
N ALA A 388 -5.06 4.64 -18.99
CA ALA A 388 -4.53 6.00 -18.91
C ALA A 388 -5.60 7.09 -19.06
N ASP A 389 -6.69 6.81 -19.78
CA ASP A 389 -7.87 7.66 -19.96
C ASP A 389 -8.71 7.83 -18.68
N LYS A 390 -8.58 6.90 -17.73
CA LYS A 390 -9.30 6.92 -16.44
C LYS A 390 -8.44 7.40 -15.27
N MET A 391 -7.14 7.59 -15.50
CA MET A 391 -6.22 8.13 -14.50
C MET A 391 -6.50 9.62 -14.27
N PRO A 392 -6.36 10.13 -13.03
CA PRO A 392 -6.74 11.50 -12.72
C PRO A 392 -5.66 12.52 -13.12
N GLY A 393 -6.10 13.64 -13.70
CA GLY A 393 -5.22 14.76 -14.02
C GLY A 393 -4.16 14.39 -15.06
N SER A 394 -2.93 14.88 -14.85
CA SER A 394 -1.80 14.73 -15.78
C SER A 394 -0.58 14.10 -15.11
N GLY A 395 -0.74 13.31 -14.06
CA GLY A 395 0.38 12.80 -13.26
C GLY A 395 0.33 13.29 -11.82
N GLY A 396 1.44 13.11 -11.09
CA GLY A 396 1.56 13.48 -9.70
C GLY A 396 2.04 12.35 -8.81
N PHE A 397 2.37 12.70 -7.57
CA PHE A 397 2.52 11.74 -6.49
C PHE A 397 1.14 11.49 -5.85
N LEU A 398 0.58 10.31 -6.04
CA LEU A 398 -0.80 9.97 -5.67
C LEU A 398 -0.86 8.75 -4.74
N THR A 399 -1.91 8.68 -3.94
CA THR A 399 -2.30 7.45 -3.24
C THR A 399 -3.06 6.52 -4.19
N PRO A 400 -3.16 5.21 -3.88
CA PRO A 400 -3.91 4.29 -4.72
C PRO A 400 -5.38 4.67 -4.89
N GLY A 401 -6.05 5.09 -3.82
CA GLY A 401 -7.45 5.51 -3.89
C GLY A 401 -7.65 6.73 -4.78
N ALA A 402 -6.77 7.73 -4.67
CA ALA A 402 -6.80 8.91 -5.55
C ALA A 402 -6.60 8.52 -7.02
N ALA A 403 -5.63 7.64 -7.30
CA ALA A 403 -5.26 7.26 -8.64
C ALA A 403 -6.26 6.32 -9.33
N PHE A 404 -6.83 5.37 -8.58
CA PHE A 404 -7.51 4.22 -9.17
C PHE A 404 -9.02 4.18 -8.94
N ALA A 405 -9.60 5.16 -8.24
CA ALA A 405 -11.03 5.12 -7.89
C ALA A 405 -12.00 5.05 -9.08
N LYS A 406 -11.56 5.53 -10.25
CA LYS A 406 -12.34 5.53 -11.51
C LYS A 406 -11.90 4.44 -12.50
N THR A 407 -11.01 3.54 -12.09
CA THR A 407 -10.42 2.48 -12.93
C THR A 407 -11.04 1.11 -12.64
N ASN A 408 -10.65 0.08 -13.41
CA ASN A 408 -11.07 -1.30 -13.16
C ASN A 408 -10.19 -2.04 -12.13
N LEU A 409 -9.37 -1.33 -11.32
CA LEU A 409 -8.48 -1.98 -10.34
C LEU A 409 -9.24 -2.91 -9.37
N ILE A 410 -10.40 -2.50 -8.82
CA ILE A 410 -11.19 -3.36 -7.91
C ILE A 410 -11.65 -4.65 -8.61
N PRO A 411 -12.33 -4.61 -9.78
CA PRO A 411 -12.64 -5.82 -10.53
C PRO A 411 -11.43 -6.71 -10.83
N GLU A 412 -10.29 -6.13 -11.19
CA GLU A 412 -9.07 -6.90 -11.47
C GLU A 412 -8.45 -7.52 -10.21
N LEU A 413 -8.50 -6.84 -9.06
CA LEU A 413 -8.13 -7.42 -7.76
C LEU A 413 -9.02 -8.63 -7.43
N CYS A 414 -10.35 -8.51 -7.65
CA CYS A 414 -11.28 -9.61 -7.43
C CYS A 414 -10.97 -10.84 -8.30
N LYS A 415 -10.57 -10.64 -9.57
CA LYS A 415 -10.13 -11.73 -10.45
C LYS A 415 -8.82 -12.40 -10.01
N ASN A 416 -8.06 -11.77 -9.10
CA ASN A 416 -6.73 -12.22 -8.68
C ASN A 416 -6.64 -12.42 -7.15
N GLY A 417 -7.70 -12.95 -6.53
CA GLY A 417 -7.64 -13.48 -5.17
C GLY A 417 -8.08 -12.52 -4.06
N PHE A 418 -8.50 -11.30 -4.41
CA PHE A 418 -9.23 -10.44 -3.47
C PHE A 418 -10.74 -10.72 -3.57
N THR A 419 -11.48 -10.29 -2.55
CA THR A 419 -12.94 -10.22 -2.62
C THR A 419 -13.38 -8.93 -1.98
N PHE A 420 -14.14 -8.11 -2.72
CA PHE A 420 -14.79 -6.91 -2.23
C PHE A 420 -16.29 -7.19 -2.22
N GLU A 421 -16.91 -7.15 -1.04
CA GLU A 421 -18.33 -7.51 -0.91
C GLU A 421 -19.09 -6.60 0.04
N VAL A 422 -20.40 -6.48 -0.21
CA VAL A 422 -21.35 -5.83 0.68
C VAL A 422 -21.86 -6.85 1.67
N VAL A 423 -21.62 -6.63 2.95
CA VAL A 423 -22.09 -7.50 4.04
C VAL A 423 -23.51 -7.13 4.45
N SER A 424 -23.82 -5.84 4.56
CA SER A 424 -25.18 -5.36 4.87
C SER A 424 -25.38 -3.91 4.46
N LYS A 425 -26.63 -3.54 4.16
CA LYS A 425 -27.10 -2.16 4.02
C LYS A 425 -28.30 -1.97 4.94
N ALA A 426 -28.33 -0.91 5.74
CA ALA A 426 -29.42 -0.63 6.66
C ALA A 426 -29.68 0.88 6.76
N LYS A 427 -30.95 1.24 6.99
CA LYS A 427 -31.32 2.57 7.48
C LYS A 427 -31.13 2.61 9.01
N LEU A 428 -30.72 3.77 9.53
CA LEU A 428 -30.49 4.00 10.96
C LEU A 428 -31.74 4.43 11.70
#